data_AF-A0A5K1JFJ2-F1
#
_entry.id   AF-A0A5K1JFJ2-F1
#
_cell.length_a   1.000
_cell.length_b   1.000
_cell.length_c   1.000
_cell.angle_alpha   90.00
_cell.angle_beta   90.00
_cell.angle_gamma   90.00
#
_symmetry.space_group_name_H-M   'P 1'
#
loop_
_entity.id
_entity.type
_entity.pdbx_description
1 polymer ?
#
loop_
_entity_poly.entity_id
_entity_poly.type
_entity_poly.pdbx_seq_one_letter_code
_entity_poly.pdbx_strand_id
1 'polypeptide(L)' 'MQTLKEARERKGVKQVAVADYLGVARQTYANYEQNQEQMSIEQAKAVCKFLGVDVADIFLPIDVC' A
#
# COMPACT_ATOMS: atom_id res chain seq x y z
N MET A 1 -9.74 -2.80 -9.66
CA MET A 1 -8.74 -2.16 -8.78
C MET A 1 -8.59 -3.01 -7.55
N GLN A 2 -7.35 -3.24 -7.12
CA GLN A 2 -7.06 -3.89 -5.85
C GLN A 2 -6.65 -2.82 -4.83
N THR A 3 -7.10 -2.94 -3.59
CA THR A 3 -6.67 -2.06 -2.50
C THR A 3 -5.36 -2.54 -1.86
N LEU A 4 -4.60 -1.63 -1.24
CA LEU A 4 -3.43 -2.01 -0.43
C LEU A 4 -3.74 -3.07 0.62
N LYS A 5 -4.92 -2.97 1.23
CA LYS A 5 -5.40 -3.92 2.23
C LYS A 5 -5.52 -5.32 1.64
N GLU A 6 -6.18 -5.46 0.49
CA GLU A 6 -6.33 -6.75 -0.20
C GLU A 6 -4.97 -7.31 -0.65
N ALA A 7 -4.08 -6.45 -1.16
CA ALA A 7 -2.73 -6.86 -1.57
C ALA A 7 -1.94 -7.42 -0.38
N ARG A 8 -2.03 -6.74 0.76
CA ARG A 8 -1.43 -7.16 2.03
C ARG A 8 -2.03 -8.47 2.53
N GLU A 9 -3.35 -8.62 2.52
CA GLU A 9 -4.06 -9.80 2.99
C GLU A 9 -3.76 -11.03 2.14
N ARG A 10 -3.70 -10.89 0.81
CA ARG A 10 -3.29 -11.96 -0.10
C ARG A 10 -1.87 -12.45 0.17
N LYS A 11 -0.99 -11.57 0.64
CA LYS A 11 0.39 -11.90 1.03
C LYS A 11 0.49 -12.47 2.46
N GLY A 12 -0.61 -12.47 3.22
CA GLY A 12 -0.62 -12.92 4.62
C GLY A 12 0.16 -11.99 5.57
N VAL A 13 0.36 -10.73 5.17
CA VAL A 13 1.22 -9.79 5.89
C VAL A 13 0.40 -8.98 6.90
N LYS A 14 0.97 -8.74 8.09
CA LYS A 14 0.35 -7.87 9.11
C LYS A 14 0.64 -6.40 8.82
N GLN A 15 -0.28 -5.51 9.18
CA GLN A 15 -0.09 -4.05 9.05
C GLN A 15 1.21 -3.56 9.73
N VAL A 16 1.54 -4.13 10.90
CA VAL A 16 2.77 -3.80 11.64
C VAL A 16 4.02 -4.07 10.80
N ALA A 17 4.08 -5.18 10.06
CA ALA A 17 5.25 -5.52 9.25
C ALA A 17 5.47 -4.52 8.10
N VAL A 18 4.39 -4.02 7.48
CA VAL A 18 4.51 -2.99 6.43
C VAL A 18 4.89 -1.65 7.05
N ALA A 19 4.33 -1.31 8.21
CA ALA A 19 4.65 -0.10 8.94
C ALA A 19 6.12 -0.06 9.38
N ASP A 20 6.63 -1.17 9.90
CA ASP A 20 8.04 -1.34 10.30
C ASP A 20 8.97 -1.20 9.09
N TYR A 21 8.59 -1.79 7.94
CA TYR A 21 9.35 -1.66 6.70
C TYR A 21 9.39 -0.21 6.18
N LEU A 22 8.30 0.53 6.36
CA LEU A 22 8.21 1.94 5.99
C LEU A 22 8.80 2.90 7.06
N GLY A 23 9.14 2.40 8.24
CA GLY A 23 9.57 3.24 9.36
C GLY A 23 8.48 4.17 9.90
N VAL A 24 7.20 3.79 9.77
CA VAL A 24 6.06 4.57 10.28
C VAL A 24 5.33 3.83 11.39
N ALA A 25 4.49 4.54 12.15
CA ALA A 25 3.62 3.88 13.12
C ALA A 25 2.57 2.99 12.42
N ARG A 26 2.18 1.88 13.06
CA ARG A 26 1.12 1.01 12.54
C ARG A 26 -0.20 1.75 12.27
N GLN A 27 -0.53 2.74 13.09
CA GLN A 27 -1.71 3.60 12.87
C GLN A 27 -1.57 4.44 11.59
N THR A 28 -0.38 4.96 11.30
CA THR A 28 -0.09 5.69 10.05
C THR A 28 -0.31 4.79 8.84
N TYR A 29 0.20 3.55 8.87
CA TYR A 29 -0.03 2.61 7.78
C TYR A 29 -1.51 2.21 7.65
N ALA A 30 -2.22 1.98 8.76
CA ALA A 30 -3.66 1.73 8.73
C ALA A 30 -4.45 2.90 8.13
N ASN A 31 -4.00 4.12 8.35
CA ASN A 31 -4.54 5.32 7.71
C ASN A 31 -4.24 5.34 6.21
N TYR A 32 -3.04 4.96 5.77
CA TYR A 32 -2.70 4.85 4.34
C TYR A 32 -3.54 3.81 3.59
N GLU A 33 -3.97 2.72 4.24
CA GLU A 33 -4.88 1.76 3.59
C GLU A 33 -6.25 2.37 3.25
N GLN A 34 -6.69 3.38 4.01
CA GLN A 34 -7.96 4.09 3.82
C GLN A 34 -7.82 5.37 2.98
N ASN A 35 -6.71 6.09 3.16
CA ASN A 35 -6.41 7.40 2.61
C ASN A 35 -5.07 7.33 1.84
N GLN A 36 -5.09 6.63 0.71
CA GLN A 36 -3.91 6.31 -0.08
C GLN A 36 -3.22 7.55 -0.65
N GLU A 37 -3.97 8.64 -0.84
CA GLU A 37 -3.50 9.95 -1.31
C GLU A 37 -2.58 10.68 -0.32
N GLN A 38 -2.61 10.29 0.96
CA GLN A 38 -1.72 10.87 1.99
C GLN A 38 -0.31 10.28 1.97
N MET A 39 -0.11 9.21 1.20
CA MET A 39 1.17 8.54 1.10
C MET A 39 2.03 9.20 0.03
N SER A 40 3.31 9.44 0.34
CA SER A 40 4.25 9.94 -0.65
C SER A 40 4.50 8.91 -1.76
N ILE A 41 4.91 9.37 -2.94
CA ILE A 41 5.25 8.49 -4.07
C ILE A 41 6.35 7.48 -3.68
N GLU A 42 7.32 7.88 -2.86
CA GLU A 42 8.38 7.00 -2.39
C GLU A 42 7.85 5.89 -1.48
N GLN A 43 6.97 6.23 -0.53
CA GLN A 43 6.31 5.26 0.34
C GLN A 43 5.41 4.31 -0.45
N ALA A 44 4.63 4.83 -1.41
CA ALA A 44 3.80 4.00 -2.28
C ALA A 44 4.64 2.98 -3.05
N LYS A 45 5.74 3.41 -3.68
CA LYS A 45 6.70 2.52 -4.33
C LYS A 45 7.30 1.50 -3.37
N ALA A 46 7.65 1.91 -2.15
CA ALA A 46 8.21 1.02 -1.14
C ALA A 46 7.22 -0.05 -0.69
N VAL A 47 5.95 0.30 -0.42
CA VAL A 47 4.88 -0.65 -0.07
C VAL A 47 4.62 -1.62 -1.22
N CYS A 48 4.48 -1.11 -2.45
CA CYS A 48 4.27 -1.94 -3.62
C CYS A 48 5.42 -2.94 -3.84
N LYS A 49 6.67 -2.50 -3.67
CA LYS A 49 7.85 -3.37 -3.71
C LYS A 49 7.82 -4.43 -2.62
N PHE A 50 7.45 -4.07 -1.40
CA PHE A 50 7.36 -4.99 -0.27
C PHE A 50 6.26 -6.04 -0.47
N LEU A 51 5.09 -5.61 -0.95
CA LEU A 51 3.96 -6.48 -1.25
C LEU A 51 4.14 -7.23 -2.58
N GLY A 52 5.09 -6.85 -3.42
CA GLY A 52 5.33 -7.42 -4.75
C GLY A 52 4.14 -7.23 -5.68
N VAL A 53 3.58 -6.02 -5.71
CA VAL A 53 2.50 -5.59 -6.61
C VAL A 53 2.95 -4.35 -7.38
N ASP A 54 2.35 -4.08 -8.54
CA ASP A 54 2.64 -2.84 -9.26
C ASP A 54 1.97 -1.65 -8.56
N VAL A 55 2.61 -0.48 -8.63
CA VAL A 55 2.01 0.79 -8.18
C VAL A 55 0.78 1.11 -9.03
N ALA A 56 0.80 0.76 -10.32
CA ALA A 56 -0.33 0.95 -11.22
C ALA A 56 -1.58 0.17 -10.78
N ASP A 57 -1.42 -1.04 -10.28
CA ASP A 57 -2.53 -1.90 -9.86
C ASP A 57 -3.32 -1.35 -8.66
N ILE A 58 -2.65 -0.51 -7.86
CA ILE A 58 -3.15 0.05 -6.61
C ILE A 58 -3.58 1.53 -6.77
N PHE A 59 -2.73 2.37 -7.36
CA PHE A 59 -2.85 3.83 -7.31
C PHE A 59 -3.28 4.49 -8.62
N LEU A 60 -3.27 3.78 -9.75
CA LEU A 60 -3.73 4.37 -11.01
C LEU A 60 -5.20 3.98 -11.25
N PRO A 61 -6.07 4.95 -11.61
CA PRO A 61 -7.37 4.61 -12.14
C PRO A 61 -7.15 3.82 -13.44
N ILE A 62 -7.89 2.72 -13.60
CA ILE A 62 -8.03 2.11 -14.93
C ILE A 62 -8.85 3.12 -15.71
N ASP A 63 -8.18 4.01 -16.45
CA ASP A 63 -8.85 4.76 -17.50
C ASP A 63 -9.34 3.71 -18.50
N VAL A 64 -10.65 3.46 -18.40
CA VAL A 64 -11.42 2.78 -19.44
C VAL A 64 -11.43 3.72 -20.65
N CYS A 65 -10.56 3.44 -21.62
CA CYS A 65 -10.77 3.87 -23.00
C CYS A 65 -12.02 3.17 -23.58
#